data_AF-A0A1G1IVQ8-F1
#
_entry.id   AF-A0A1G1IVQ8-F1
#
_cell.length_a   1.000
_cell.length_b   1.000
_cell.length_c   1.000
_cell.angle_alpha   90.00
_cell.angle_beta   90.00
_cell.angle_gamma   90.00
#
_symmetry.space_group_name_H-M   'P 1'
#
loop_
_entity.id
_entity.type
_entity.pdbx_description
1 polymer ?
#
loop_
_entity_poly.entity_id
_entity_poly.type
_entity_poly.pdbx_seq_one_letter_code
_entity_poly.pdbx_strand_id
1 'polypeptide(L)'
;HIAVELATKLKEKLPGVTVVIGGPHITVMKEKAFNECFDYAFIAEADNSWPQFLEKFKNKDDTSTIGGLLYRRNGEIMSTGPSEPLNDVNTVPIPARHLLNMDSYTLGTMKGIKNFTSIMTVRGCPFSCIFCSTKVFGKDFRKKEPKKVIEEIKECIEKYGVKHFMFLDDTLTLHRQHIIDICNLIIEEKLDITFEGSTRANLVDEELVARMAKAGLIRLSFGLESADENIRITMKKMVPLEAYITANKLTNKYGIETLNSCMIGLPGETRETVKKTLAFLRNSKEIKQANISIAVPYPGTELSEMAKTGQMALKLETEDFSNYRRYNAAVMTVGDLSPDDLI
;
A
#
# COMPACT_ATOMS: atom_id res chain seq x y z
N HIS A 1 3.94 1.34 18.51
CA HIS A 1 3.76 0.57 19.75
C HIS A 1 4.18 -0.90 19.57
N ILE A 2 3.54 -1.72 18.71
CA ILE A 2 3.90 -3.15 18.54
C ILE A 2 5.39 -3.38 18.26
N ALA A 3 5.98 -2.64 17.31
CA ALA A 3 7.40 -2.78 16.99
C ALA A 3 8.33 -2.38 18.16
N VAL A 4 7.94 -1.38 18.95
CA VAL A 4 8.68 -0.93 20.14
C VAL A 4 8.61 -1.99 21.23
N GLU A 5 7.42 -2.54 21.48
CA GLU A 5 7.21 -3.60 22.47
C GLU A 5 8.03 -4.85 22.10
N LEU A 6 7.98 -5.28 20.83
CA LEU A 6 8.77 -6.42 20.34
C LEU A 6 10.27 -6.17 20.48
N ALA A 7 10.77 -5.01 20.05
CA ALA A 7 12.18 -4.67 20.15
C ALA A 7 12.68 -4.64 21.61
N THR A 8 11.88 -4.08 22.52
CA THR A 8 12.18 -4.03 23.95
C THR A 8 12.30 -5.45 24.52
N LYS A 9 11.30 -6.30 24.27
CA LYS A 9 11.31 -7.71 24.69
C LYS A 9 12.46 -8.51 24.07
N LEU A 10 12.84 -8.21 22.83
CA LEU A 10 14.01 -8.84 22.19
C LEU A 10 15.31 -8.46 22.89
N LYS A 11 15.51 -7.18 23.20
CA LYS A 11 16.70 -6.70 23.92
C LYS A 11 16.79 -7.25 25.34
N GLU A 12 15.66 -7.39 26.04
CA GLU A 12 15.60 -8.03 27.35
C GLU A 12 16.02 -9.51 27.30
N LYS A 13 15.58 -10.25 26.29
CA LYS A 13 15.86 -11.69 26.15
C LYS A 13 17.21 -11.99 25.51
N LEU A 14 17.73 -11.09 24.68
CA LEU A 14 18.97 -11.24 23.93
C LEU A 14 19.85 -10.00 24.16
N PRO A 15 20.53 -9.89 25.32
CA PRO A 15 21.43 -8.78 25.59
C PRO A 15 22.48 -8.63 24.49
N GLY A 16 22.63 -7.41 23.97
CA GLY A 16 23.57 -7.11 22.88
C GLY A 16 23.02 -7.35 21.47
N VAL A 17 21.76 -7.79 21.31
CA VAL A 17 21.13 -7.86 19.98
C VAL A 17 20.98 -6.45 19.40
N THR A 18 21.40 -6.30 18.14
CA THR A 18 21.15 -5.10 17.36
C THR A 18 19.77 -5.17 16.73
N VAL A 19 18.95 -4.16 16.99
CA VAL A 19 17.61 -4.01 16.45
C VAL A 19 17.61 -2.85 15.45
N VAL A 20 17.25 -3.18 14.21
CA VAL A 20 17.09 -2.20 13.13
C VAL A 20 15.62 -2.11 12.76
N ILE A 21 15.11 -0.89 12.54
CA ILE A 21 13.74 -0.67 12.06
C ILE A 21 13.74 0.05 10.71
N GLY A 22 12.73 -0.22 9.88
CA GLY A 22 12.52 0.45 8.59
C GLY A 22 11.05 0.60 8.27
N GLY A 23 10.77 1.15 7.10
CA GLY A 23 9.43 1.21 6.52
C GLY A 23 8.74 2.58 6.63
N PRO A 24 7.47 2.66 6.19
CA PRO A 24 6.77 3.94 5.97
C PRO A 24 6.67 4.83 7.21
N HIS A 25 6.36 4.26 8.38
CA HIS A 25 6.13 5.06 9.58
C HIS A 25 7.40 5.75 10.08
N ILE A 26 8.51 5.01 10.23
CA ILE A 26 9.80 5.61 10.62
C ILE A 26 10.31 6.57 9.55
N THR A 27 10.06 6.29 8.27
CA THR A 27 10.42 7.20 7.16
C THR A 27 9.77 8.57 7.31
N VAL A 28 8.49 8.60 7.67
CA VAL A 28 7.73 9.84 7.79
C VAL A 28 8.01 10.55 9.12
N MET A 29 8.04 9.79 10.23
CA MET A 29 8.19 10.36 11.58
C MET A 29 9.65 10.64 11.96
N LYS A 30 10.59 9.99 11.27
CA LYS A 30 12.04 10.12 11.45
C LYS A 30 12.44 9.99 12.92
N GLU A 31 13.19 10.95 13.45
CA GLU A 31 13.71 10.97 14.82
C GLU A 31 12.59 10.81 15.86
N LYS A 32 11.38 11.31 15.59
CA LYS A 32 10.22 11.19 16.50
C LYS A 32 9.75 9.75 16.72
N ALA A 33 10.00 8.85 15.76
CA ALA A 33 9.66 7.43 15.89
C ALA A 33 10.89 6.55 16.21
N PHE A 34 12.09 7.13 16.27
CA PHE A 34 13.32 6.41 16.57
C PHE A 34 13.50 6.23 18.08
N ASN A 35 12.76 5.26 18.64
CA ASN A 35 12.77 4.94 20.07
C ASN A 35 14.11 4.32 20.53
N GLU A 36 14.40 4.35 21.83
CA GLU A 36 15.66 3.84 22.42
C GLU A 36 15.88 2.34 22.19
N CYS A 37 14.81 1.58 22.01
CA CYS A 37 14.88 0.15 21.71
C CYS A 37 15.43 -0.17 20.32
N PHE A 38 15.60 0.81 19.43
CA PHE A 38 16.18 0.63 18.11
C PHE A 38 17.61 1.18 18.07
N ASP A 39 18.57 0.41 17.58
CA ASP A 39 19.96 0.83 17.44
C ASP A 39 20.19 1.61 16.14
N TYR A 40 19.47 1.22 15.09
CA TYR A 40 19.49 1.87 13.78
C TYR A 40 18.07 1.97 13.20
N ALA A 41 17.86 2.96 12.34
CA ALA A 41 16.66 3.08 11.53
C ALA A 41 17.00 3.43 10.08
N PHE A 42 16.27 2.83 9.13
CA PHE A 42 16.34 3.17 7.71
C PHE A 42 15.13 4.01 7.30
N ILE A 43 15.43 5.18 6.74
CA ILE A 43 14.48 6.18 6.23
C ILE A 43 14.45 6.07 4.71
N ALA A 44 13.23 6.05 4.16
CA ALA A 44 12.94 5.81 2.76
C ALA A 44 13.29 4.39 2.30
N GLU A 45 13.59 4.23 1.01
CA GLU A 45 14.02 2.95 0.46
C GLU A 45 15.42 2.58 0.96
N ALA A 46 15.61 1.31 1.27
CA ALA A 46 16.86 0.80 1.80
C ALA A 46 17.55 -0.19 0.83
N ASP A 47 17.05 -0.34 -0.40
CA ASP A 47 17.59 -1.32 -1.37
C ASP A 47 19.10 -1.13 -1.61
N ASN A 48 19.57 0.12 -1.71
CA ASN A 48 20.99 0.45 -1.90
C ASN A 48 21.79 0.47 -0.59
N SER A 49 21.18 0.99 0.49
CA SER A 49 21.87 1.30 1.74
C SER A 49 21.95 0.10 2.69
N TRP A 50 20.98 -0.83 2.61
CA TRP A 50 20.94 -2.02 3.46
C TRP A 50 22.11 -2.99 3.22
N PRO A 51 22.47 -3.36 1.97
CA PRO A 51 23.64 -4.20 1.72
C PRO A 51 24.94 -3.56 2.21
N GLN A 52 25.14 -2.27 1.95
CA GLN A 52 26.30 -1.50 2.42
C GLN A 52 26.37 -1.49 3.95
N PHE A 53 25.22 -1.35 4.61
CA PHE A 53 25.14 -1.42 6.06
C PHE A 53 25.51 -2.79 6.60
N LEU A 54 24.96 -3.86 6.04
CA LEU A 54 25.30 -5.21 6.50
C LEU A 54 26.80 -5.52 6.35
N GLU A 55 27.42 -5.09 5.25
CA GLU A 55 28.85 -5.26 5.02
C GLU A 55 29.68 -4.51 6.06
N LYS A 56 29.46 -3.20 6.21
CA LYS A 56 30.18 -2.37 7.18
C LYS A 56 29.92 -2.81 8.61
N PHE A 57 28.67 -3.11 8.95
CA PHE A 57 28.26 -3.56 10.28
C PHE A 57 28.95 -4.88 10.65
N LYS A 58 29.02 -5.84 9.72
CA LYS A 58 29.74 -7.11 9.91
C LYS A 58 31.24 -6.89 10.14
N ASN A 59 31.85 -5.94 9.43
CA ASN A 59 33.27 -5.62 9.55
C ASN A 59 33.60 -4.70 10.72
N LYS A 60 32.58 -4.16 11.42
CA LYS A 60 32.71 -3.12 12.45
C LYS A 60 33.29 -1.81 11.91
N ASP A 61 33.04 -1.52 10.64
CA ASP A 61 33.40 -0.27 9.98
C ASP A 61 32.40 0.85 10.30
N ASP A 62 32.80 2.10 10.02
CA ASP A 62 31.94 3.26 10.23
C ASP A 62 30.74 3.29 9.26
N THR A 63 29.54 3.13 9.81
CA THR A 63 28.26 3.18 9.09
C THR A 63 27.73 4.60 8.86
N SER A 64 28.40 5.63 9.39
CA SER A 64 27.93 7.03 9.34
C SER A 64 27.84 7.62 7.93
N THR A 65 28.44 6.95 6.93
CA THR A 65 28.41 7.37 5.52
C THR A 65 27.24 6.79 4.73
N ILE A 66 26.41 5.94 5.34
CA ILE A 66 25.34 5.23 4.64
C ILE A 66 24.10 6.12 4.61
N GLY A 67 23.65 6.53 3.43
CA GLY A 67 22.49 7.41 3.27
C GLY A 67 21.17 6.77 3.74
N GLY A 68 20.32 7.56 4.39
CA GLY A 68 19.03 7.12 4.93
C GLY A 68 19.10 6.50 6.33
N LEU A 69 20.21 6.64 7.04
CA LEU A 69 20.43 6.00 8.34
C LEU A 69 20.17 6.98 9.49
N LEU A 70 19.37 6.54 10.47
CA LEU A 70 19.33 7.11 11.82
C LEU A 70 20.07 6.16 12.77
N TYR A 71 20.88 6.73 13.65
CA TYR A 71 21.63 5.98 14.68
C TYR A 71 21.91 6.85 15.89
N ARG A 72 22.44 6.28 16.98
CA ARG A 72 22.86 7.05 18.16
C ARG A 72 24.38 7.12 18.29
N ARG A 73 24.90 8.31 18.58
CA ARG A 73 26.31 8.52 18.95
C ARG A 73 26.37 9.43 20.17
N ASN A 74 27.00 8.97 21.25
CA ASN A 74 27.10 9.71 22.52
C ASN A 74 25.73 10.15 23.10
N GLY A 75 24.69 9.32 22.91
CA GLY A 75 23.33 9.61 23.39
C GLY A 75 22.49 10.48 22.44
N GLU A 76 23.08 11.07 21.40
CA GLU A 76 22.38 11.92 20.44
C GLU A 76 21.95 11.13 19.20
N ILE A 77 20.78 11.46 18.65
CA ILE A 77 20.30 10.90 17.38
C ILE A 77 21.02 11.60 16.22
N MET A 78 21.71 10.82 15.42
CA MET A 78 22.40 11.24 14.21
C MET A 78 21.59 10.83 12.99
N SER A 79 21.59 11.66 11.95
CA SER A 79 20.97 11.39 10.66
C SER A 79 21.98 11.58 9.54
N THR A 80 22.04 10.63 8.61
CA THR A 80 22.91 10.71 7.42
C THR A 80 22.20 11.38 6.22
N GLY A 81 21.00 11.92 6.43
CA GLY A 81 20.19 12.49 5.36
C GLY A 81 19.40 11.44 4.57
N PRO A 82 18.79 11.83 3.44
CA PRO A 82 18.00 10.90 2.62
C PRO A 82 18.89 9.82 1.98
N SER A 83 18.32 8.64 1.73
CA SER A 83 18.93 7.65 0.84
C SER A 83 18.59 7.99 -0.61
N GLU A 84 19.53 7.75 -1.52
CA GLU A 84 19.24 7.81 -2.95
C GLU A 84 18.27 6.68 -3.33
N PRO A 85 17.14 6.99 -3.98
CA PRO A 85 16.19 5.98 -4.40
C PRO A 85 16.86 4.99 -5.36
N LEU A 86 16.37 3.77 -5.38
CA LEU A 86 16.89 2.76 -6.31
C LEU A 86 16.59 3.18 -7.75
N ASN A 87 17.60 3.53 -8.55
CA ASN A 87 17.39 3.98 -9.93
C ASN A 87 16.73 2.92 -10.82
N ASP A 88 17.22 1.68 -10.75
CA ASP A 88 16.70 0.57 -11.54
C ASP A 88 16.22 -0.57 -10.66
N VAL A 89 14.89 -0.70 -10.53
CA VAL A 89 14.23 -1.77 -9.77
C VAL A 89 14.46 -3.16 -10.37
N ASN A 90 14.99 -3.26 -11.58
CA ASN A 90 15.38 -4.53 -12.18
C ASN A 90 16.64 -5.11 -11.53
N THR A 91 17.43 -4.31 -10.83
CA THR A 91 18.63 -4.80 -10.11
C THR A 91 18.29 -5.55 -8.82
N VAL A 92 17.05 -5.41 -8.32
CA VAL A 92 16.60 -6.10 -7.11
C VAL A 92 16.48 -7.61 -7.37
N PRO A 93 17.11 -8.47 -6.55
CA PRO A 93 16.96 -9.91 -6.68
C PRO A 93 15.53 -10.37 -6.38
N ILE A 94 15.19 -11.58 -6.83
CA ILE A 94 13.93 -12.23 -6.42
C ILE A 94 13.89 -12.30 -4.88
N PRO A 95 12.77 -11.91 -4.24
CA PRO A 95 12.65 -11.95 -2.78
C PRO A 95 12.97 -13.33 -2.21
N ALA A 96 13.74 -13.36 -1.11
CA ALA A 96 14.21 -14.57 -0.44
C ALA A 96 13.11 -15.35 0.30
N ARG A 97 12.07 -15.78 -0.42
CA ARG A 97 10.89 -16.50 0.11
C ARG A 97 11.22 -17.85 0.73
N HIS A 98 12.36 -18.44 0.37
CA HIS A 98 12.87 -19.66 1.01
C HIS A 98 13.17 -19.51 2.52
N LEU A 99 13.25 -18.26 3.03
CA LEU A 99 13.37 -17.98 4.46
C LEU A 99 12.03 -17.93 5.20
N LEU A 100 10.92 -18.05 4.47
CA LEU A 100 9.56 -17.97 5.01
C LEU A 100 8.91 -19.36 4.98
N ASN A 101 8.02 -19.62 5.94
CA ASN A 101 7.13 -20.77 5.88
C ASN A 101 5.98 -20.52 4.90
N MET A 102 6.25 -20.70 3.60
CA MET A 102 5.31 -20.35 2.52
C MET A 102 3.95 -21.05 2.63
N ASP A 103 3.89 -22.24 3.23
CA ASP A 103 2.63 -22.99 3.45
C ASP A 103 1.69 -22.32 4.46
N SER A 104 2.21 -21.39 5.30
CA SER A 104 1.39 -20.64 6.24
C SER A 104 0.61 -19.49 5.58
N TYR A 105 0.92 -19.14 4.32
CA TYR A 105 0.32 -18.00 3.64
C TYR A 105 -0.79 -18.47 2.71
N THR A 106 -2.02 -18.40 3.21
CA THR A 106 -3.24 -18.71 2.44
C THR A 106 -4.18 -17.52 2.34
N LEU A 107 -4.90 -17.43 1.23
CA LEU A 107 -5.89 -16.39 1.00
C LEU A 107 -7.19 -17.00 0.47
N GLY A 108 -8.32 -16.52 1.01
CA GLY A 108 -9.64 -16.84 0.48
C GLY A 108 -9.90 -16.09 -0.83
N THR A 109 -10.21 -16.85 -1.88
CA THR A 109 -10.50 -16.30 -3.21
C THR A 109 -11.84 -16.83 -3.74
N MET A 110 -12.31 -16.27 -4.85
CA MET A 110 -13.47 -16.81 -5.60
C MET A 110 -13.26 -18.26 -6.08
N LYS A 111 -12.02 -18.77 -6.06
CA LYS A 111 -11.66 -20.14 -6.44
C LYS A 111 -11.19 -20.97 -5.23
N GLY A 112 -11.72 -20.66 -4.04
CA GLY A 112 -11.39 -21.32 -2.78
C GLY A 112 -10.16 -20.73 -2.09
N ILE A 113 -9.72 -21.40 -1.02
CA ILE A 113 -8.49 -21.04 -0.30
C ILE A 113 -7.28 -21.48 -1.13
N LYS A 114 -6.34 -20.57 -1.35
CA LYS A 114 -5.12 -20.82 -2.14
C LYS A 114 -3.87 -20.38 -1.38
N ASN A 115 -2.78 -21.10 -1.56
CA ASN A 115 -1.45 -20.61 -1.22
C ASN A 115 -1.17 -19.36 -2.06
N PHE A 116 -0.74 -18.29 -1.41
CA PHE A 116 -0.51 -17.02 -2.08
C PHE A 116 0.82 -16.37 -1.68
N THR A 117 1.29 -15.48 -2.54
CA THR A 117 2.33 -14.50 -2.20
C THR A 117 1.96 -13.15 -2.80
N SER A 118 2.58 -12.09 -2.29
CA SER A 118 2.57 -10.80 -2.98
C SER A 118 3.66 -10.69 -4.03
N ILE A 119 3.43 -9.84 -5.04
CA ILE A 119 4.41 -9.37 -6.01
C ILE A 119 4.23 -7.86 -6.22
N MET A 120 5.31 -7.15 -6.50
CA MET A 120 5.30 -5.73 -6.83
C MET A 120 6.04 -5.55 -8.14
N THR A 121 5.37 -4.99 -9.15
CA THR A 121 5.94 -4.77 -10.48
C THR A 121 6.19 -3.29 -10.75
N VAL A 122 5.53 -2.40 -10.00
CA VAL A 122 5.72 -0.95 -10.08
C VAL A 122 5.92 -0.36 -8.68
N ARG A 123 6.88 0.57 -8.54
CA ARG A 123 7.01 1.45 -7.39
C ARG A 123 6.60 2.87 -7.77
N GLY A 124 5.74 3.48 -6.95
CA GLY A 124 5.28 4.86 -7.07
C GLY A 124 3.86 5.02 -7.62
N CYS A 125 3.22 6.16 -7.30
CA CYS A 125 1.90 6.55 -7.80
C CYS A 125 1.88 8.08 -8.14
N PRO A 126 1.43 8.53 -9.34
CA PRO A 126 1.53 9.95 -9.73
C PRO A 126 0.41 10.80 -9.14
N PHE A 127 -0.60 10.15 -8.56
CA PHE A 127 -1.77 10.81 -8.03
C PHE A 127 -1.46 11.42 -6.66
N SER A 128 -2.09 12.55 -6.38
CA SER A 128 -1.83 13.39 -5.21
C SER A 128 -2.97 13.34 -4.19
N CYS A 129 -3.64 12.19 -4.07
CA CYS A 129 -4.80 12.04 -3.16
C CYS A 129 -4.39 12.41 -1.73
N ILE A 130 -5.17 13.27 -1.07
CA ILE A 130 -4.75 13.94 0.18
C ILE A 130 -4.50 12.98 1.34
N PHE A 131 -5.16 11.82 1.34
CA PHE A 131 -5.13 10.79 2.38
C PHE A 131 -4.06 9.70 2.12
N CYS A 132 -3.42 9.71 0.94
CA CYS A 132 -2.58 8.61 0.51
C CYS A 132 -1.16 8.69 1.07
N SER A 133 -0.73 7.66 1.79
CA SER A 133 0.60 7.58 2.42
C SER A 133 1.69 7.02 1.49
N THR A 134 1.40 6.77 0.21
CA THR A 134 2.32 6.14 -0.75
C THR A 134 3.44 7.06 -1.25
N LYS A 135 3.43 8.35 -0.83
CA LYS A 135 4.52 9.32 -1.09
C LYS A 135 5.90 8.85 -0.60
N VAL A 136 5.96 7.80 0.22
CA VAL A 136 7.22 7.16 0.66
C VAL A 136 8.09 6.70 -0.51
N PHE A 137 7.51 6.33 -1.66
CA PHE A 137 8.27 5.95 -2.86
C PHE A 137 8.68 7.13 -3.76
N GLY A 138 8.39 8.37 -3.34
CA GLY A 138 8.60 9.56 -4.15
C GLY A 138 7.57 9.73 -5.27
N LYS A 139 7.87 10.63 -6.22
CA LYS A 139 7.03 10.90 -7.39
C LYS A 139 7.46 10.11 -8.64
N ASP A 140 8.59 9.40 -8.57
CA ASP A 140 9.17 8.71 -9.71
C ASP A 140 8.60 7.29 -9.85
N PHE A 141 8.43 6.86 -11.10
CA PHE A 141 7.87 5.56 -11.46
C PHE A 141 8.97 4.63 -11.91
N ARG A 142 9.07 3.50 -11.23
CA ARG A 142 10.05 2.48 -11.59
C ARG A 142 9.33 1.15 -11.75
N LYS A 143 9.59 0.50 -12.87
CA LYS A 143 8.88 -0.72 -13.28
C LYS A 143 9.89 -1.84 -13.45
N LYS A 144 9.54 -3.02 -12.96
CA LYS A 144 10.23 -4.24 -13.35
C LYS A 144 9.97 -4.51 -14.83
N GLU A 145 10.90 -5.14 -15.50
CA GLU A 145 10.70 -5.73 -16.80
C GLU A 145 9.67 -6.88 -16.68
N PRO A 146 8.70 -7.01 -17.61
CA PRO A 146 7.73 -8.11 -17.58
C PRO A 146 8.38 -9.48 -17.43
N LYS A 147 9.53 -9.73 -18.07
CA LYS A 147 10.26 -11.00 -17.94
C LYS A 147 10.71 -11.29 -16.49
N LYS A 148 11.20 -10.29 -15.76
CA LYS A 148 11.59 -10.44 -14.34
C LYS A 148 10.41 -10.73 -13.43
N VAL A 149 9.24 -10.16 -13.74
CA VAL A 149 7.99 -10.49 -13.04
C VAL A 149 7.63 -11.95 -13.26
N ILE A 150 7.77 -12.45 -14.49
CA ILE A 150 7.47 -13.84 -14.85
C ILE A 150 8.48 -14.82 -14.25
N GLU A 151 9.76 -14.47 -14.22
CA GLU A 151 10.80 -15.24 -13.51
C GLU A 151 10.46 -15.38 -12.01
N GLU A 152 10.05 -14.29 -11.37
CA GLU A 152 9.62 -14.31 -9.97
C GLU A 152 8.36 -15.18 -9.75
N ILE A 153 7.37 -15.08 -10.66
CA ILE A 153 6.16 -15.92 -10.62
C ILE A 153 6.51 -17.40 -10.75
N LYS A 154 7.36 -17.76 -11.74
CA LYS A 154 7.82 -19.13 -11.97
C LYS A 154 8.53 -19.70 -10.76
N GLU A 155 9.47 -18.94 -10.16
CA GLU A 155 10.13 -19.38 -8.93
C GLU A 155 9.10 -19.70 -7.83
N CYS A 156 8.07 -18.85 -7.69
CA CYS A 156 7.06 -19.07 -6.66
C CYS A 156 6.21 -20.32 -6.91
N ILE A 157 5.90 -20.62 -8.17
CA ILE A 157 5.17 -21.83 -8.56
C ILE A 157 6.05 -23.06 -8.30
N GLU A 158 7.29 -23.05 -8.79
CA GLU A 158 8.19 -24.20 -8.82
C GLU A 158 8.70 -24.58 -7.43
N LYS A 159 9.09 -23.59 -6.61
CA LYS A 159 9.69 -23.84 -5.29
C LYS A 159 8.67 -23.91 -4.16
N TYR A 160 7.55 -23.20 -4.27
CA TYR A 160 6.63 -23.02 -3.15
C TYR A 160 5.18 -23.40 -3.48
N GLY A 161 4.91 -23.91 -4.69
CA GLY A 161 3.56 -24.32 -5.10
C GLY A 161 2.53 -23.20 -5.11
N VAL A 162 2.96 -21.93 -5.17
CA VAL A 162 2.06 -20.78 -5.12
C VAL A 162 1.19 -20.75 -6.38
N LYS A 163 -0.11 -20.53 -6.19
CA LYS A 163 -1.12 -20.47 -7.27
C LYS A 163 -1.89 -19.16 -7.32
N HIS A 164 -1.67 -18.28 -6.34
CA HIS A 164 -2.34 -16.99 -6.26
C HIS A 164 -1.34 -15.86 -5.96
N PHE A 165 -1.46 -14.75 -6.69
CA PHE A 165 -0.56 -13.61 -6.56
C PHE A 165 -1.33 -12.32 -6.26
N MET A 166 -0.97 -11.66 -5.17
CA MET A 166 -1.47 -10.32 -4.85
C MET A 166 -0.50 -9.27 -5.40
N PHE A 167 -0.93 -8.52 -6.41
CA PHE A 167 -0.15 -7.41 -6.94
C PHE A 167 -0.28 -6.20 -6.01
N LEU A 168 0.85 -5.78 -5.43
CA LEU A 168 0.93 -4.67 -4.47
C LEU A 168 1.13 -3.30 -5.14
N ASP A 169 1.06 -3.23 -6.46
CA ASP A 169 1.15 -1.97 -7.18
C ASP A 169 0.02 -1.03 -6.74
N ASP A 170 0.36 0.23 -6.44
CA ASP A 170 -0.60 1.25 -6.03
C ASP A 170 -1.69 1.48 -7.09
N THR A 171 -1.36 1.27 -8.37
CA THR A 171 -2.29 1.34 -9.49
C THR A 171 -1.83 0.37 -10.58
N LEU A 172 -2.31 -0.89 -10.51
CA LEU A 172 -1.89 -1.99 -11.39
C LEU A 172 -1.96 -1.66 -12.88
N THR A 173 -2.99 -0.91 -13.30
CA THR A 173 -3.21 -0.57 -14.71
C THR A 173 -2.70 0.81 -15.11
N LEU A 174 -1.87 1.46 -14.26
CA LEU A 174 -1.29 2.77 -14.56
C LEU A 174 -0.52 2.77 -15.88
N HIS A 175 0.27 1.70 -16.10
CA HIS A 175 1.02 1.50 -17.32
C HIS A 175 0.39 0.37 -18.13
N ARG A 176 -0.61 0.71 -18.95
CA ARG A 176 -1.39 -0.24 -19.76
C ARG A 176 -0.51 -1.29 -20.45
N GLN A 177 0.50 -0.87 -21.20
CA GLN A 177 1.33 -1.81 -21.95
C GLN A 177 2.11 -2.77 -21.03
N HIS A 178 2.58 -2.30 -19.88
CA HIS A 178 3.33 -3.11 -18.93
C HIS A 178 2.50 -4.29 -18.40
N ILE A 179 1.26 -4.04 -17.96
CA ILE A 179 0.38 -5.12 -17.49
C ILE A 179 -0.08 -6.03 -18.64
N ILE A 180 -0.26 -5.48 -19.85
CA ILE A 180 -0.54 -6.30 -21.06
C ILE A 180 0.63 -7.26 -21.34
N ASP A 181 1.88 -6.78 -21.29
CA ASP A 181 3.06 -7.60 -21.54
C ASP A 181 3.20 -8.73 -20.50
N ILE A 182 2.94 -8.43 -19.22
CA ILE A 182 2.88 -9.45 -18.16
C ILE A 182 1.78 -10.47 -18.45
N CYS A 183 0.58 -10.01 -18.80
CA CYS A 183 -0.54 -10.91 -19.12
C CYS A 183 -0.25 -11.79 -20.34
N ASN A 184 0.38 -11.24 -21.38
CA ASN A 184 0.76 -11.99 -22.56
C ASN A 184 1.76 -13.09 -22.23
N LEU A 185 2.80 -12.79 -21.44
CA LEU A 185 3.76 -13.80 -21.01
C LEU A 185 3.11 -14.90 -20.15
N ILE A 186 2.21 -14.55 -19.23
CA ILE A 186 1.44 -15.54 -18.45
C ILE A 186 0.67 -16.49 -19.38
N ILE A 187 0.02 -15.96 -20.41
CA ILE A 187 -0.78 -16.73 -21.36
C ILE A 187 0.11 -17.58 -22.29
N GLU A 188 1.17 -16.99 -22.84
CA GLU A 188 2.10 -17.63 -23.78
C GLU A 188 2.82 -18.81 -23.11
N GLU A 189 3.24 -18.63 -21.86
CA GLU A 189 3.91 -19.67 -21.07
C GLU A 189 2.94 -20.62 -20.38
N LYS A 190 1.63 -20.42 -20.52
CA LYS A 190 0.55 -21.25 -19.96
C LYS A 190 0.66 -21.41 -18.44
N LEU A 191 0.99 -20.32 -17.74
CA LEU A 191 1.08 -20.34 -16.28
C LEU A 191 -0.32 -20.46 -15.67
N ASP A 192 -0.62 -21.59 -15.05
CA ASP A 192 -1.88 -21.82 -14.34
C ASP A 192 -1.84 -21.15 -12.96
N ILE A 193 -2.13 -19.86 -12.96
CA ILE A 193 -2.16 -18.99 -11.78
C ILE A 193 -3.45 -18.19 -11.74
N THR A 194 -3.69 -17.59 -10.58
CA THR A 194 -4.63 -16.50 -10.42
C THR A 194 -3.95 -15.29 -9.81
N PHE A 195 -4.48 -14.11 -10.05
CA PHE A 195 -3.99 -12.91 -9.40
C PHE A 195 -5.09 -11.91 -9.08
N GLU A 196 -4.76 -10.99 -8.19
CA GLU A 196 -5.60 -9.86 -7.79
C GLU A 196 -4.78 -8.59 -7.59
N GLY A 197 -5.45 -7.44 -7.66
CA GLY A 197 -4.81 -6.15 -7.44
C GLY A 197 -5.80 -5.01 -7.32
N SER A 198 -5.25 -3.79 -7.25
CA SER A 198 -6.03 -2.55 -7.14
C SER A 198 -5.67 -1.58 -8.26
N THR A 199 -6.66 -0.82 -8.73
CA THR A 199 -6.44 0.24 -9.72
C THR A 199 -7.49 1.35 -9.61
N ARG A 200 -7.45 2.30 -10.55
CA ARG A 200 -8.46 3.34 -10.71
C ARG A 200 -9.48 2.92 -11.78
N ALA A 201 -10.76 3.15 -11.50
CA ALA A 201 -11.84 2.72 -12.38
C ALA A 201 -11.79 3.35 -13.79
N ASN A 202 -11.17 4.53 -13.95
CA ASN A 202 -11.01 5.18 -15.25
C ASN A 202 -9.79 4.69 -16.07
N LEU A 203 -9.03 3.72 -15.57
CA LEU A 203 -7.84 3.17 -16.24
C LEU A 203 -8.07 1.76 -16.78
N VAL A 204 -9.35 1.38 -16.96
CA VAL A 204 -9.72 0.08 -17.51
C VAL A 204 -10.71 0.25 -18.65
N ASP A 205 -10.56 -0.59 -19.66
CA ASP A 205 -11.49 -0.76 -20.76
C ASP A 205 -11.68 -2.26 -21.04
N GLU A 206 -12.53 -2.57 -22.01
CA GLU A 206 -12.90 -3.94 -22.31
C GLU A 206 -11.71 -4.79 -22.74
N GLU A 207 -10.84 -4.28 -23.62
CA GLU A 207 -9.68 -5.02 -24.12
C GLU A 207 -8.75 -5.40 -22.95
N LEU A 208 -8.46 -4.44 -22.06
CA LEU A 208 -7.57 -4.67 -20.94
C LEU A 208 -8.16 -5.65 -19.93
N VAL A 209 -9.44 -5.50 -19.57
CA VAL A 209 -10.11 -6.39 -18.62
C VAL A 209 -10.20 -7.81 -19.19
N ALA A 210 -10.54 -7.96 -20.47
CA ALA A 210 -10.58 -9.26 -21.14
C ALA A 210 -9.22 -9.96 -21.13
N ARG A 211 -8.14 -9.19 -21.40
CA ARG A 211 -6.77 -9.68 -21.39
C ARG A 211 -6.36 -10.15 -20.00
N MET A 212 -6.59 -9.33 -18.97
CA MET A 212 -6.25 -9.69 -17.59
C MET A 212 -7.06 -10.89 -17.10
N ALA A 213 -8.35 -10.97 -17.44
CA ALA A 213 -9.19 -12.13 -17.13
C ALA A 213 -8.61 -13.42 -17.73
N LYS A 214 -8.20 -13.38 -19.00
CA LYS A 214 -7.56 -14.52 -19.68
C LYS A 214 -6.24 -14.93 -19.04
N ALA A 215 -5.49 -13.98 -18.48
CA ALA A 215 -4.24 -14.25 -17.75
C ALA A 215 -4.47 -14.71 -16.29
N GLY A 216 -5.71 -14.78 -15.80
CA GLY A 216 -6.02 -15.28 -14.46
C GLY A 216 -6.37 -14.22 -13.42
N LEU A 217 -6.67 -12.98 -13.81
CA LEU A 217 -7.24 -11.99 -12.90
C LEU A 217 -8.59 -12.49 -12.38
N ILE A 218 -8.73 -12.60 -11.06
CA ILE A 218 -9.99 -13.02 -10.42
C ILE A 218 -10.61 -11.96 -9.52
N ARG A 219 -9.83 -10.96 -9.09
CA ARG A 219 -10.32 -9.83 -8.29
C ARG A 219 -9.59 -8.54 -8.67
N LEU A 220 -10.36 -7.47 -8.88
CA LEU A 220 -9.83 -6.13 -9.15
C LEU A 220 -10.57 -5.10 -8.29
N SER A 221 -9.83 -4.41 -7.43
CA SER A 221 -10.40 -3.43 -6.51
C SER A 221 -10.30 -2.01 -7.06
N PHE A 222 -11.33 -1.20 -6.83
CA PHE A 222 -11.36 0.21 -7.20
C PHE A 222 -11.56 1.07 -5.97
N GLY A 223 -10.65 2.02 -5.71
CA GLY A 223 -10.92 3.02 -4.67
C GLY A 223 -11.95 4.03 -5.17
N LEU A 224 -13.17 3.98 -4.65
CA LEU A 224 -14.28 4.89 -4.91
C LEU A 224 -14.24 6.10 -3.97
N GLU A 225 -13.90 5.84 -2.71
CA GLU A 225 -13.87 6.76 -1.58
C GLU A 225 -15.24 7.38 -1.28
N SER A 226 -15.69 8.35 -2.10
CA SER A 226 -16.97 9.04 -1.92
C SER A 226 -17.67 9.24 -3.27
N ALA A 227 -19.00 9.25 -3.26
CA ALA A 227 -19.81 9.64 -4.42
C ALA A 227 -20.20 11.11 -4.43
N ASP A 228 -19.91 11.86 -3.36
CA ASP A 228 -20.18 13.29 -3.33
C ASP A 228 -19.11 14.09 -4.08
N GLU A 229 -19.55 14.99 -4.96
CA GLU A 229 -18.67 15.77 -5.84
C GLU A 229 -17.69 16.66 -5.06
N ASN A 230 -18.14 17.32 -3.99
CA ASN A 230 -17.29 18.22 -3.21
C ASN A 230 -16.21 17.43 -2.48
N ILE A 231 -16.56 16.28 -1.88
CA ILE A 231 -15.59 15.40 -1.23
C ILE A 231 -14.56 14.89 -2.24
N ARG A 232 -15.00 14.55 -3.45
CA ARG A 232 -14.12 14.06 -4.53
C ARG A 232 -13.14 15.12 -5.03
N ILE A 233 -13.56 16.39 -5.08
CA ILE A 233 -12.68 17.54 -5.37
C ILE A 233 -11.66 17.70 -4.26
N THR A 234 -12.12 17.78 -3.01
CA THR A 234 -11.27 17.94 -1.82
C THR A 234 -10.22 16.84 -1.72
N MET A 235 -10.59 15.59 -1.99
CA MET A 235 -9.66 14.45 -1.90
C MET A 235 -8.69 14.33 -3.08
N LYS A 236 -8.84 15.16 -4.13
CA LYS A 236 -7.97 15.23 -5.33
C LYS A 236 -7.91 13.95 -6.16
N LYS A 237 -8.89 13.05 -6.04
CA LYS A 237 -8.93 11.80 -6.81
C LYS A 237 -9.63 11.98 -8.16
N MET A 238 -10.74 12.72 -8.20
CA MET A 238 -11.45 13.15 -9.43
C MET A 238 -11.68 12.05 -10.51
N VAL A 239 -11.96 10.79 -10.13
CA VAL A 239 -12.33 9.71 -11.07
C VAL A 239 -13.83 9.78 -11.36
N PRO A 240 -14.33 10.02 -12.58
CA PRO A 240 -15.78 10.14 -12.86
C PRO A 240 -16.62 8.97 -12.30
N LEU A 241 -17.83 9.24 -11.79
CA LEU A 241 -18.66 8.19 -11.18
C LEU A 241 -19.04 7.09 -12.17
N GLU A 242 -19.30 7.49 -13.41
CA GLU A 242 -19.63 6.63 -14.54
C GLU A 242 -18.50 5.64 -14.85
N ALA A 243 -17.25 6.00 -14.54
CA ALA A 243 -16.12 5.09 -14.69
C ALA A 243 -16.24 3.90 -13.74
N TYR A 244 -16.76 4.08 -12.52
CA TYR A 244 -17.00 2.96 -11.59
C TYR A 244 -18.09 2.03 -12.10
N ILE A 245 -19.18 2.58 -12.65
CA ILE A 245 -20.25 1.78 -13.27
C ILE A 245 -19.70 0.97 -14.44
N THR A 246 -18.95 1.63 -15.33
CA THR A 246 -18.36 1.00 -16.51
C THR A 246 -17.35 -0.08 -16.12
N ALA A 247 -16.46 0.21 -15.19
CA ALA A 247 -15.44 -0.73 -14.73
C ALA A 247 -16.08 -1.97 -14.07
N ASN A 248 -17.07 -1.77 -13.18
CA ASN A 248 -17.81 -2.88 -12.57
C ASN A 248 -18.61 -3.69 -13.61
N LYS A 249 -19.20 -3.04 -14.62
CA LYS A 249 -19.87 -3.73 -15.73
C LYS A 249 -18.91 -4.66 -16.48
N LEU A 250 -17.70 -4.17 -16.77
CA LEU A 250 -16.66 -4.93 -17.46
C LEU A 250 -16.18 -6.11 -16.61
N THR A 251 -15.80 -5.89 -15.36
CA THR A 251 -15.34 -6.99 -14.48
C THR A 251 -16.42 -8.05 -14.28
N ASN A 252 -17.67 -7.65 -14.10
CA ASN A 252 -18.81 -8.57 -14.05
C ASN A 252 -18.96 -9.41 -15.32
N LYS A 253 -18.81 -8.80 -16.51
CA LYS A 253 -18.88 -9.50 -17.80
C LYS A 253 -17.83 -10.60 -17.91
N TYR A 254 -16.63 -10.38 -17.36
CA TYR A 254 -15.51 -11.31 -17.41
C TYR A 254 -15.37 -12.19 -16.16
N GLY A 255 -16.36 -12.20 -15.26
CA GLY A 255 -16.34 -13.04 -14.06
C GLY A 255 -15.27 -12.66 -13.03
N ILE A 256 -14.82 -11.41 -13.04
CA ILE A 256 -13.86 -10.86 -12.08
C ILE A 256 -14.62 -10.26 -10.90
N GLU A 257 -14.24 -10.64 -9.68
CA GLU A 257 -14.76 -10.01 -8.46
C GLU A 257 -14.28 -8.56 -8.34
N THR A 258 -15.16 -7.66 -7.93
CA THR A 258 -14.80 -6.26 -7.74
C THR A 258 -15.19 -5.79 -6.36
N LEU A 259 -14.20 -5.26 -5.63
CA LEU A 259 -14.39 -4.56 -4.38
C LEU A 259 -14.25 -3.06 -4.62
N ASN A 260 -15.30 -2.30 -4.30
CA ASN A 260 -15.27 -0.83 -4.36
C ASN A 260 -14.96 -0.30 -2.95
N SER A 261 -13.77 0.26 -2.76
CA SER A 261 -13.36 0.82 -1.47
C SER A 261 -13.91 2.21 -1.29
N CYS A 262 -14.75 2.40 -0.27
CA CYS A 262 -15.30 3.67 0.15
C CYS A 262 -14.65 4.14 1.45
N MET A 263 -14.69 5.45 1.66
CA MET A 263 -14.07 6.14 2.77
C MET A 263 -15.01 7.25 3.26
N ILE A 264 -15.29 7.25 4.56
CA ILE A 264 -16.04 8.31 5.24
C ILE A 264 -15.12 9.07 6.21
N GLY A 265 -15.52 10.26 6.63
CA GLY A 265 -14.70 11.12 7.49
C GLY A 265 -13.60 11.88 6.73
N LEU A 266 -13.80 12.11 5.43
CA LEU A 266 -12.95 13.02 4.64
C LEU A 266 -13.28 14.49 4.94
N PRO A 267 -12.36 15.44 4.66
CA PRO A 267 -12.62 16.85 4.95
C PRO A 267 -13.86 17.38 4.20
N GLY A 268 -14.79 17.97 4.95
CA GLY A 268 -16.09 18.44 4.45
C GLY A 268 -17.20 17.39 4.42
N GLU A 269 -16.95 16.15 4.86
CA GLU A 269 -17.98 15.10 4.94
C GLU A 269 -19.09 15.49 5.94
N THR A 270 -20.33 15.16 5.60
CA THR A 270 -21.53 15.32 6.42
C THR A 270 -22.37 14.04 6.35
N ARG A 271 -23.39 13.90 7.20
CA ARG A 271 -24.33 12.77 7.09
C ARG A 271 -24.98 12.66 5.72
N GLU A 272 -25.27 13.80 5.07
CA GLU A 272 -25.90 13.81 3.75
C GLU A 272 -24.93 13.36 2.64
N THR A 273 -23.66 13.72 2.70
CA THR A 273 -22.66 13.25 1.72
C THR A 273 -22.37 11.75 1.87
N VAL A 274 -22.36 11.23 3.11
CA VAL A 274 -22.32 9.78 3.37
C VAL A 274 -23.55 9.09 2.76
N LYS A 275 -24.76 9.62 3.00
CA LYS A 275 -26.00 9.10 2.40
C LYS A 275 -25.96 9.10 0.87
N LYS A 276 -25.39 10.12 0.23
CA LYS A 276 -25.19 10.14 -1.23
C LYS A 276 -24.31 8.99 -1.70
N THR A 277 -23.22 8.70 -0.99
CA THR A 277 -22.34 7.55 -1.30
C THR A 277 -23.09 6.22 -1.16
N LEU A 278 -23.84 6.04 -0.07
CA LEU A 278 -24.67 4.85 0.13
C LEU A 278 -25.76 4.72 -0.94
N ALA A 279 -26.40 5.82 -1.32
CA ALA A 279 -27.42 5.85 -2.36
C ALA A 279 -26.84 5.50 -3.74
N PHE A 280 -25.65 6.01 -4.08
CA PHE A 280 -24.93 5.63 -5.29
C PHE A 280 -24.69 4.12 -5.33
N LEU A 281 -24.05 3.57 -4.28
CA LEU A 281 -23.77 2.12 -4.19
C LEU A 281 -25.06 1.29 -4.31
N ARG A 282 -26.13 1.67 -3.62
CA ARG A 282 -27.41 0.95 -3.64
C ARG A 282 -28.09 0.98 -5.01
N ASN A 283 -28.03 2.11 -5.70
CA ASN A 283 -28.74 2.30 -6.97
C ASN A 283 -27.94 1.80 -8.18
N SER A 284 -26.64 1.54 -8.02
CA SER A 284 -25.74 1.03 -9.07
C SER A 284 -25.71 -0.50 -9.09
N LYS A 285 -26.61 -1.12 -9.88
CA LYS A 285 -26.75 -2.59 -9.97
C LYS A 285 -25.47 -3.34 -10.39
N GLU A 286 -24.55 -2.68 -11.09
CA GLU A 286 -23.27 -3.25 -11.49
C GLU A 286 -22.31 -3.40 -10.30
N ILE A 287 -22.43 -2.56 -9.28
CA ILE A 287 -21.61 -2.61 -8.07
C ILE A 287 -22.15 -3.71 -7.16
N LYS A 288 -21.46 -4.84 -7.11
CA LYS A 288 -21.88 -6.00 -6.31
C LYS A 288 -21.31 -6.02 -4.90
N GLN A 289 -20.15 -5.38 -4.69
CA GLN A 289 -19.48 -5.32 -3.39
C GLN A 289 -18.82 -3.97 -3.18
N ALA A 290 -18.89 -3.50 -1.94
CA ALA A 290 -18.17 -2.34 -1.45
C ALA A 290 -17.81 -2.55 0.02
N ASN A 291 -16.70 -1.97 0.45
CA ASN A 291 -16.36 -1.83 1.88
C ASN A 291 -16.28 -0.35 2.22
N ILE A 292 -16.67 -0.01 3.44
CA ILE A 292 -16.62 1.36 3.95
C ILE A 292 -15.58 1.39 5.05
N SER A 293 -14.61 2.28 4.91
CA SER A 293 -13.56 2.53 5.88
C SER A 293 -13.65 3.96 6.39
N ILE A 294 -13.05 4.22 7.55
CA ILE A 294 -12.94 5.55 8.12
C ILE A 294 -11.59 6.15 7.70
N ALA A 295 -11.60 7.41 7.27
CA ALA A 295 -10.41 8.14 6.88
C ALA A 295 -9.44 8.27 8.06
N VAL A 296 -8.18 7.89 7.82
CA VAL A 296 -7.13 7.99 8.84
C VAL A 296 -6.13 9.06 8.40
N PRO A 297 -5.89 10.11 9.22
CA PRO A 297 -4.92 11.17 8.94
C PRO A 297 -3.49 10.67 9.19
N TYR A 298 -3.00 9.74 8.36
CA TYR A 298 -1.64 9.20 8.50
C TYR A 298 -0.61 10.34 8.43
N PRO A 299 0.44 10.33 9.29
CA PRO A 299 1.49 11.33 9.24
C PRO A 299 2.06 11.53 7.84
N GLY A 300 2.48 12.76 7.54
CA GLY A 300 3.08 13.11 6.24
C GLY A 300 2.10 13.21 5.06
N THR A 301 0.82 12.88 5.28
CA THR A 301 -0.24 13.12 4.30
C THR A 301 -0.79 14.54 4.43
N GLU A 302 -1.40 15.05 3.36
CA GLU A 302 -2.05 16.37 3.40
C GLU A 302 -3.25 16.35 4.36
N LEU A 303 -3.98 15.23 4.42
CA LEU A 303 -5.06 15.01 5.38
C LEU A 303 -4.58 15.16 6.84
N SER A 304 -3.40 14.62 7.17
CA SER A 304 -2.79 14.80 8.50
C SER A 304 -2.56 16.28 8.83
N GLU A 305 -2.02 17.04 7.90
CA GLU A 305 -1.75 18.46 8.13
C GLU A 305 -3.04 19.27 8.25
N MET A 306 -4.07 18.95 7.44
CA MET A 306 -5.40 19.53 7.59
C MET A 306 -5.98 19.25 8.98
N ALA A 307 -5.88 18.01 9.47
CA ALA A 307 -6.40 17.59 10.76
C ALA A 307 -5.72 18.29 11.94
N LYS A 308 -4.39 18.43 11.89
CA LYS A 308 -3.61 19.12 12.93
C LYS A 308 -3.85 20.62 12.96
N THR A 309 -4.07 21.23 11.81
CA THR A 309 -4.23 22.70 11.69
C THR A 309 -5.70 23.15 11.76
N GLY A 310 -6.64 22.22 11.91
CA GLY A 310 -8.06 22.54 12.01
C GLY A 310 -8.70 22.95 10.69
N GLN A 311 -8.09 22.65 9.55
CA GLN A 311 -8.62 23.03 8.23
C GLN A 311 -9.92 22.30 7.95
N MET A 312 -10.87 22.97 7.29
CA MET A 312 -12.18 22.40 6.92
C MET A 312 -12.94 21.78 8.11
N ALA A 313 -12.84 22.39 9.29
CA ALA A 313 -13.49 21.93 10.52
C ALA A 313 -13.08 20.50 10.93
N LEU A 314 -11.86 20.09 10.59
CA LEU A 314 -11.27 18.87 11.12
C LEU A 314 -10.75 19.13 12.54
N LYS A 315 -10.85 18.13 13.41
CA LYS A 315 -10.19 18.14 14.72
C LYS A 315 -9.58 16.76 14.97
N LEU A 316 -8.27 16.72 15.14
CA LEU A 316 -7.57 15.50 15.55
C LEU A 316 -7.86 15.22 17.04
N GLU A 317 -8.38 14.05 17.35
CA GLU A 317 -8.78 13.68 18.72
C GLU A 317 -7.63 13.00 19.50
N THR A 318 -6.70 12.37 18.79
CA THR A 318 -5.55 11.72 19.40
C THR A 318 -4.38 11.62 18.42
N GLU A 319 -3.16 11.75 18.94
CA GLU A 319 -1.92 11.42 18.23
C GLU A 319 -1.40 10.02 18.58
N ASP A 320 -2.16 9.24 19.36
CA ASP A 320 -1.82 7.84 19.61
C ASP A 320 -2.10 6.99 18.37
N PHE A 321 -1.02 6.69 17.63
CA PHE A 321 -1.05 5.85 16.44
C PHE A 321 -1.56 4.41 16.68
N SER A 322 -1.75 3.96 17.93
CA SER A 322 -2.42 2.69 18.22
C SER A 322 -3.90 2.69 17.81
N ASN A 323 -4.52 3.87 17.75
CA ASN A 323 -5.91 4.10 17.37
C ASN A 323 -6.09 4.37 15.87
N TYR A 324 -5.01 4.51 15.10
CA TYR A 324 -5.04 4.83 13.66
C TYR A 324 -5.41 3.60 12.84
N ARG A 325 -6.68 3.18 12.94
CA ARG A 325 -7.24 2.00 12.28
C ARG A 325 -8.34 2.45 11.32
N ARG A 326 -8.51 1.68 10.23
CA ARG A 326 -9.48 2.00 9.16
C ARG A 326 -10.91 1.55 9.48
N TYR A 327 -11.08 0.70 10.49
CA TYR A 327 -12.35 0.10 10.87
C TYR A 327 -12.48 0.14 12.39
N ASN A 328 -13.71 0.36 12.87
CA ASN A 328 -14.06 0.39 14.30
C ASN A 328 -13.24 1.38 15.13
N ALA A 329 -12.68 2.41 14.49
CA ALA A 329 -11.97 3.50 15.14
C ALA A 329 -12.00 4.74 14.25
N ALA A 330 -12.21 5.90 14.85
CA ALA A 330 -12.03 7.19 14.23
C ALA A 330 -11.17 8.05 15.16
N VAL A 331 -10.19 8.76 14.59
CA VAL A 331 -9.26 9.60 15.36
C VAL A 331 -9.45 11.08 15.05
N MET A 332 -10.52 11.42 14.32
CA MET A 332 -10.78 12.77 13.85
C MET A 332 -12.28 13.06 13.91
N THR A 333 -12.63 14.24 14.41
CA THR A 333 -13.95 14.85 14.24
C THR A 333 -13.96 15.62 12.91
N VAL A 334 -15.06 15.53 12.17
CA VAL A 334 -15.23 16.17 10.85
C VAL A 334 -16.50 17.00 10.86
N GLY A 335 -16.38 18.32 11.03
CA GLY A 335 -17.54 19.19 11.16
C GLY A 335 -18.40 18.79 12.36
N ASP A 336 -19.62 18.32 12.11
CA ASP A 336 -20.57 17.82 13.12
C ASP A 336 -20.49 16.31 13.36
N LEU A 337 -19.64 15.58 12.61
CA LEU A 337 -19.44 14.15 12.76
C LEU A 337 -18.36 13.86 13.80
N SER A 338 -18.77 13.40 14.99
CA SER A 338 -17.85 12.91 16.01
C SER A 338 -17.23 11.57 15.63
N PRO A 339 -16.17 11.10 16.32
CA PRO A 339 -15.64 9.76 16.13
C PRO A 339 -16.70 8.66 16.27
N ASP A 340 -17.62 8.80 17.24
CA ASP A 340 -18.70 7.85 17.47
C ASP A 340 -19.74 7.86 16.34
N ASP A 341 -19.92 8.99 15.65
CA ASP A 341 -20.81 9.07 14.48
C ASP A 341 -20.22 8.41 13.22
N LEU A 342 -18.89 8.34 13.15
CA LEU A 342 -18.16 7.73 12.03
C LEU A 342 -18.05 6.20 12.17
N ILE A 343 -18.15 5.67 13.38
CA ILE A 343 -18.06 4.23 13.69
C ILE A 343 -19.41 3.53 13.45
#